data_AF-A0AAV9FZU9-F1
#
_entry.id   AF-A0AAV9FZU9-F1
#
_cell.length_a   1.000
_cell.length_b   1.000
_cell.length_c   1.000
_cell.angle_alpha   90.00
_cell.angle_beta   90.00
_cell.angle_gamma   90.00
#
_symmetry.space_group_name_H-M   'P 1'
#
loop_
_entity.id
_entity.type
_entity.pdbx_description
1 polymer ?
#
loop_
_entity_poly.entity_id
_entity_poly.type
_entity_poly.pdbx_seq_one_letter_code
_entity_poly.pdbx_strand_id
1 'polypeptide(L)'
;MRTRKNFTSIWDELDYLYCKILKWFYSSTPNYTKSKLFADRLGKLLNKIKPGPMAIRIEEYRSLVCEVKGDLTGAIRHRRREIKLLKRLLSLSEYPKLSSELVGDYSDLVDRLILLSILYQNIGFSQKAINCLKEAKELSKRHRFHFPAGKLLDTYNQQK
;
A
#
# COMPACT_ATOMS: atom_id res chain seq x y z
N MET A 1 23.83 3.21 10.69
CA MET A 1 22.80 2.31 11.28
C MET A 1 23.11 0.88 10.88
N ARG A 2 23.32 -0.03 11.84
CA ARG A 2 23.69 -1.42 11.57
C ARG A 2 22.52 -2.18 10.94
N THR A 3 22.80 -3.01 9.94
CA THR A 3 21.82 -3.94 9.34
C THR A 3 21.56 -5.07 10.33
N ARG A 4 20.29 -5.31 10.69
CA ARG A 4 19.88 -6.37 11.62
C ARG A 4 19.91 -7.70 10.86
N LYS A 5 20.50 -8.72 11.48
CA LYS A 5 20.63 -10.07 10.90
C LYS A 5 19.77 -11.14 11.59
N ASN A 6 19.42 -10.93 12.88
CA ASN A 6 18.64 -11.89 13.67
C ASN A 6 17.24 -11.35 13.95
N PHE A 7 16.22 -12.16 13.68
CA PHE A 7 14.80 -11.81 13.80
C PHE A 7 14.08 -12.82 14.68
N THR A 8 13.10 -12.36 15.46
CA THR A 8 12.33 -13.22 16.38
C THR A 8 11.30 -14.06 15.64
N SER A 9 10.86 -13.62 14.46
CA SER A 9 9.97 -14.35 13.58
C SER A 9 10.13 -13.90 12.13
N ILE A 10 9.53 -14.65 11.19
CA ILE A 10 9.47 -14.22 9.78
C ILE A 10 8.72 -12.90 9.62
N TRP A 11 7.72 -12.62 10.47
CA TRP A 11 6.94 -11.39 10.44
C TRP A 11 7.75 -10.18 10.90
N ASP A 12 8.56 -10.34 11.94
CA ASP A 12 9.52 -9.32 12.40
C ASP A 12 10.54 -9.00 11.29
N GLU A 13 10.98 -10.01 10.52
CA GLU A 13 11.83 -9.77 9.35
C GLU A 13 11.09 -9.02 8.23
N LEU A 14 9.84 -9.40 7.91
CA LEU A 14 9.04 -8.70 6.90
C LEU A 14 8.82 -7.24 7.26
N ASP A 15 8.37 -6.94 8.49
CA ASP A 15 8.14 -5.58 8.97
C ASP A 15 9.44 -4.76 8.96
N TYR A 16 10.56 -5.37 9.38
CA TYR A 16 11.87 -4.72 9.30
C TYR A 16 12.24 -4.32 7.87
N LEU A 17 12.09 -5.25 6.91
CA LEU A 17 12.45 -4.99 5.52
C LEU A 17 11.53 -3.97 4.87
N TYR A 18 10.23 -4.06 5.14
CA TYR A 18 9.23 -3.07 4.73
C TYR A 18 9.62 -1.65 5.19
N CYS A 19 9.86 -1.48 6.49
CA CYS A 19 10.29 -0.20 7.06
C CYS A 19 11.60 0.32 6.46
N LYS A 20 12.55 -0.58 6.14
CA LYS A 20 13.78 -0.19 5.45
C LYS A 20 13.54 0.29 4.03
N ILE A 21 12.66 -0.38 3.29
CA ILE A 21 12.31 0.04 1.93
C ILE A 21 11.68 1.43 1.97
N LEU A 22 10.64 1.64 2.80
CA LEU A 22 10.01 2.95 2.93
C LEU A 22 11.03 4.04 3.27
N LYS A 23 11.90 3.77 4.24
CA LYS A 23 12.95 4.71 4.65
C LYS A 23 13.89 5.10 3.50
N TRP A 24 14.29 4.15 2.65
CA TRP A 24 15.28 4.44 1.60
C TRP A 24 14.65 4.85 0.27
N PHE A 25 13.42 4.45 0.00
CA PHE A 25 12.75 4.73 -1.27
C PHE A 25 11.97 6.06 -1.23
N TYR A 26 11.32 6.37 -0.10
CA TYR A 26 10.46 7.53 0.06
C TYR A 26 11.08 8.65 0.94
N SER A 27 12.37 8.57 1.28
CA SER A 27 13.05 9.67 2.00
C SER A 27 13.21 10.92 1.14
N SER A 28 13.40 12.08 1.77
CA SER A 28 13.73 13.34 1.08
C SER A 28 15.00 13.24 0.21
N THR A 29 15.91 12.31 0.55
CA THR A 29 17.06 11.92 -0.26
C THR A 29 17.01 10.41 -0.52
N PRO A 30 16.32 9.94 -1.58
CA PRO A 30 16.17 8.52 -1.85
C PRO A 30 17.49 7.82 -2.13
N ASN A 31 17.63 6.58 -1.66
CA ASN A 31 18.72 5.68 -2.01
C ASN A 31 18.14 4.40 -2.63
N TYR A 32 17.91 4.47 -3.96
CA TYR A 32 17.29 3.39 -4.73
C TYR A 32 18.10 2.09 -4.71
N THR A 33 19.42 2.18 -4.66
CA THR A 33 20.29 0.99 -4.55
C THR A 33 20.04 0.26 -3.24
N LYS A 34 19.98 1.00 -2.11
CA LYS A 34 19.68 0.40 -0.81
C LYS A 34 18.25 -0.12 -0.74
N SER A 35 17.27 0.62 -1.23
CA SER A 35 15.87 0.15 -1.21
C SER A 35 15.72 -1.14 -2.02
N LYS A 36 16.37 -1.25 -3.19
CA LYS A 36 16.36 -2.46 -4.02
C LYS A 36 16.94 -3.68 -3.30
N LEU A 37 18.04 -3.51 -2.57
CA LEU A 37 18.61 -4.60 -1.75
C LEU A 37 17.61 -5.14 -0.71
N PHE A 38 16.88 -4.25 -0.03
CA PHE A 38 15.86 -4.67 0.93
C PHE A 38 14.62 -5.27 0.23
N ALA A 39 14.20 -4.72 -0.91
CA ALA A 39 13.10 -5.24 -1.71
C ALA A 39 13.39 -6.64 -2.28
N ASP A 40 14.62 -6.92 -2.70
CA ASP A 40 15.01 -8.24 -3.16
C ASP A 40 14.96 -9.28 -2.03
N ARG A 41 15.42 -8.91 -0.83
CA ARG A 41 15.32 -9.77 0.35
C ARG A 41 13.86 -10.00 0.75
N LEU A 42 13.05 -8.95 0.75
CA LEU A 42 11.62 -9.02 1.05
C LEU A 42 10.89 -9.93 0.05
N GLY A 43 11.14 -9.75 -1.25
CA GLY A 43 10.54 -10.59 -2.31
C GLY A 43 10.86 -12.07 -2.16
N LYS A 44 12.11 -12.42 -1.78
CA LYS A 44 12.50 -13.82 -1.52
C LYS A 44 11.74 -14.43 -0.33
N LEU A 45 11.48 -13.66 0.72
CA LEU A 45 10.68 -14.12 1.86
C LEU A 45 9.21 -14.28 1.50
N LEU A 46 8.64 -13.33 0.77
CA LEU A 46 7.23 -13.37 0.34
C LEU A 46 6.90 -14.60 -0.52
N ASN A 47 7.86 -15.13 -1.27
CA ASN A 47 7.68 -16.35 -2.06
C ASN A 47 7.57 -17.63 -1.19
N LYS A 48 7.97 -17.57 0.08
CA LYS A 48 7.94 -18.71 1.02
C LYS A 48 6.70 -18.71 1.92
N ILE A 49 5.93 -17.62 1.93
CA ILE A 49 4.82 -17.44 2.88
C ILE A 49 3.50 -17.80 2.21
N LYS A 50 2.67 -18.59 2.91
CA LYS A 50 1.28 -18.84 2.51
C LYS A 50 0.41 -17.64 2.91
N PRO A 51 -0.43 -17.07 2.01
CA PRO A 51 -1.11 -15.80 2.23
C PRO A 51 -1.94 -15.67 3.50
N GLY A 52 -2.56 -16.75 4.01
CA GLY A 52 -3.11 -16.84 5.36
C GLY A 52 -3.98 -15.66 5.84
N PRO A 53 -4.10 -15.47 7.17
CA PRO A 53 -4.79 -14.33 7.77
C PRO A 53 -4.17 -12.96 7.43
N MET A 54 -2.91 -12.94 6.99
CA MET A 54 -2.13 -11.73 6.70
C MET A 54 -2.13 -11.34 5.21
N ALA A 55 -3.12 -11.81 4.45
CA ALA A 55 -3.17 -11.64 3.01
C ALA A 55 -3.16 -10.17 2.57
N ILE A 56 -3.81 -9.27 3.32
CA ILE A 56 -3.81 -7.82 3.06
C ILE A 56 -2.38 -7.28 3.09
N ARG A 57 -1.67 -7.50 4.21
CA ARG A 57 -0.29 -7.05 4.42
C ARG A 57 0.69 -7.66 3.42
N ILE A 58 0.49 -8.93 3.03
CA ILE A 58 1.31 -9.58 2.01
C ILE A 58 1.15 -8.89 0.64
N GLU A 59 -0.07 -8.53 0.25
CA GLU A 59 -0.30 -7.83 -1.02
C GLU A 59 0.26 -6.40 -0.98
N GLU A 60 0.21 -5.71 0.17
CA GLU A 60 0.89 -4.43 0.37
C GLU A 60 2.41 -4.55 0.13
N TYR A 61 3.05 -5.53 0.77
CA TYR A 61 4.49 -5.76 0.60
C TYR A 61 4.86 -6.11 -0.84
N ARG A 62 4.04 -6.93 -1.51
CA ARG A 62 4.25 -7.26 -2.92
C ARG A 62 4.13 -6.03 -3.82
N SER A 63 3.16 -5.15 -3.55
CA SER A 63 3.05 -3.87 -4.25
C SER A 63 4.34 -3.07 -4.11
N LEU A 64 4.81 -2.88 -2.88
CA LEU A 64 6.02 -2.10 -2.61
C LEU A 64 7.28 -2.70 -3.27
N VAL A 65 7.43 -4.03 -3.25
CA VAL A 65 8.55 -4.69 -3.95
C VAL A 65 8.51 -4.42 -5.45
N CYS A 66 7.32 -4.48 -6.07
CA CYS A 66 7.14 -4.15 -7.48
C CYS A 66 7.46 -2.66 -7.77
N GLU A 67 7.01 -1.73 -6.92
CA GLU A 67 7.30 -0.29 -7.03
C GLU A 67 8.81 -0.02 -7.05
N VAL A 68 9.55 -0.58 -6.10
CA VAL A 68 11.02 -0.42 -6.02
C VAL A 68 11.74 -1.01 -7.24
N LYS A 69 11.17 -2.05 -7.85
CA LYS A 69 11.73 -2.71 -9.04
C LYS A 69 11.34 -2.02 -10.35
N GLY A 70 10.50 -0.98 -10.30
CA GLY A 70 9.97 -0.31 -11.49
C GLY A 70 8.85 -1.09 -12.19
N ASP A 71 8.36 -2.20 -11.60
CA ASP A 71 7.22 -2.95 -12.13
C ASP A 71 5.90 -2.31 -11.66
N LEU A 72 5.55 -1.18 -12.26
CA LEU A 72 4.33 -0.45 -11.90
C LEU A 72 3.05 -1.28 -12.18
N THR A 73 3.08 -2.16 -13.17
CA THR A 73 1.93 -3.03 -13.48
C THR A 73 1.71 -4.09 -12.40
N GLY A 74 2.78 -4.70 -11.90
CA GLY A 74 2.75 -5.61 -10.76
C GLY A 74 2.33 -4.90 -9.48
N ALA A 75 2.82 -3.67 -9.26
CA ALA A 75 2.43 -2.85 -8.13
C ALA A 75 0.91 -2.62 -8.11
N ILE A 76 0.34 -2.16 -9.23
CA ILE A 76 -1.10 -1.96 -9.40
C ILE A 76 -1.87 -3.26 -9.15
N ARG A 77 -1.40 -4.39 -9.69
CA ARG A 77 -2.05 -5.69 -9.51
C ARG A 77 -2.14 -6.07 -8.03
N HIS A 78 -1.07 -5.90 -7.28
CA HIS A 78 -1.02 -6.23 -5.85
C HIS A 78 -1.83 -5.22 -5.02
N ARG A 79 -1.71 -3.91 -5.29
CA ARG A 79 -2.51 -2.86 -4.64
C ARG A 79 -4.02 -3.07 -4.83
N ARG A 80 -4.46 -3.49 -6.01
CA ARG A 80 -5.88 -3.83 -6.26
C ARG A 80 -6.35 -5.04 -5.45
N ARG A 81 -5.50 -6.05 -5.26
CA ARG A 81 -5.82 -7.24 -4.45
C ARG A 81 -5.91 -6.89 -2.97
N GLU A 82 -4.97 -6.09 -2.48
CA GLU A 82 -5.00 -5.52 -1.12
C GLU A 82 -6.32 -4.77 -0.88
N ILE A 83 -6.67 -3.81 -1.74
CA ILE A 83 -7.93 -3.05 -1.64
C ILE A 83 -9.15 -3.96 -1.66
N LYS A 84 -9.16 -5.00 -2.52
CA LYS A 84 -10.27 -5.96 -2.57
C LYS A 84 -10.42 -6.72 -1.25
N LEU A 85 -9.31 -7.15 -0.65
CA LEU A 85 -9.31 -7.86 0.62
C LEU A 85 -9.75 -6.93 1.76
N LEU A 86 -9.27 -5.69 1.79
CA LEU A 86 -9.64 -4.71 2.80
C LEU A 86 -11.12 -4.33 2.71
N LYS A 87 -11.66 -4.09 1.51
CA LYS A 87 -13.11 -3.89 1.32
C LYS A 87 -13.94 -5.07 1.81
N ARG A 88 -13.48 -6.31 1.55
CA ARG A 88 -14.16 -7.52 2.03
C ARG A 88 -14.16 -7.57 3.55
N LEU A 89 -13.03 -7.30 4.19
CA LEU A 89 -12.90 -7.25 5.64
C LEU A 89 -13.83 -6.22 6.26
N LEU A 90 -13.85 -4.99 5.73
CA LEU A 90 -14.70 -3.89 6.20
C LEU A 90 -16.21 -4.13 5.99
N SER A 91 -16.57 -5.06 5.09
CA SER A 91 -17.96 -5.44 4.81
C SER A 91 -18.50 -6.57 5.69
N LEU A 92 -17.65 -7.22 6.50
CA LEU A 92 -18.07 -8.30 7.39
C LEU A 92 -18.97 -7.76 8.51
N SER A 93 -20.01 -8.52 8.87
CA SER A 93 -20.90 -8.20 10.00
C SER A 93 -20.17 -8.14 11.34
N GLU A 94 -19.07 -8.88 11.46
CA GLU A 94 -18.24 -8.92 12.66
C GLU A 94 -17.25 -7.77 12.74
N TYR A 95 -17.03 -7.02 11.65
CA TYR A 95 -16.03 -5.96 11.60
C TYR A 95 -16.19 -4.91 12.72
N PRO A 96 -17.41 -4.42 13.06
CA PRO A 96 -17.58 -3.48 14.18
C PRO A 96 -17.15 -4.02 15.54
N LYS A 97 -16.98 -5.35 15.67
CA LYS A 97 -16.52 -6.02 16.90
C LYS A 97 -15.00 -6.22 16.91
N LEU A 98 -14.31 -5.94 15.81
CA LEU A 98 -12.86 -6.04 15.68
C LEU A 98 -12.23 -4.69 16.06
N SER A 99 -11.08 -4.72 16.74
CA SER A 99 -10.31 -3.49 16.97
C SER A 99 -9.77 -2.95 15.65
N SER A 100 -10.17 -1.73 15.28
CA SER A 100 -9.67 -1.04 14.08
C SER A 100 -8.15 -0.94 14.06
N GLU A 101 -7.50 -0.80 15.23
CA GLU A 101 -6.04 -0.78 15.36
C GLU A 101 -5.38 -2.10 14.91
N LEU A 102 -6.09 -3.22 15.00
CA LEU A 102 -5.59 -4.54 14.65
C LEU A 102 -5.88 -4.93 13.20
N VAL A 103 -7.01 -4.47 12.65
CA VAL A 103 -7.52 -4.96 11.36
C VAL A 103 -7.58 -3.89 10.26
N GLY A 104 -7.28 -2.63 10.60
CA GLY A 104 -7.37 -1.48 9.72
C GLY A 104 -8.80 -0.96 9.57
N ASP A 105 -8.95 0.27 9.08
CA ASP A 105 -10.24 0.96 8.97
C ASP A 105 -10.52 1.59 7.60
N TYR A 106 -11.59 2.40 7.53
CA TYR A 106 -11.95 3.11 6.30
C TYR A 106 -10.93 4.20 5.92
N SER A 107 -10.16 4.74 6.88
CA SER A 107 -9.04 5.63 6.60
C SER A 107 -7.91 4.87 5.89
N ASP A 108 -7.58 3.66 6.35
CA ASP A 108 -6.61 2.80 5.65
C ASP A 108 -7.02 2.53 4.20
N LEU A 109 -8.30 2.24 3.98
CA LEU A 109 -8.84 2.02 2.63
C LEU A 109 -8.70 3.27 1.75
N VAL A 110 -8.94 4.45 2.31
CA VAL A 110 -8.73 5.73 1.62
C VAL A 110 -7.27 5.91 1.22
N ASP A 111 -6.34 5.64 2.12
CA ASP A 111 -4.90 5.71 1.82
C ASP A 111 -4.52 4.76 0.69
N ARG A 112 -5.06 3.52 0.69
CA ARG A 112 -4.77 2.54 -0.39
C ARG A 112 -5.33 2.97 -1.73
N LEU A 113 -6.51 3.61 -1.77
CA LEU A 113 -7.08 4.19 -2.99
C LEU A 113 -6.24 5.36 -3.51
N ILE A 114 -5.70 6.20 -2.62
CA ILE A 114 -4.80 7.30 -2.99
C ILE A 114 -3.50 6.73 -3.60
N LEU A 115 -2.88 5.74 -2.97
CA LEU A 115 -1.68 5.09 -3.52
C LEU A 115 -1.94 4.44 -4.89
N LEU A 116 -3.09 3.77 -5.05
CA LEU A 116 -3.49 3.22 -6.34
C LEU A 116 -3.68 4.32 -7.41
N SER A 117 -4.21 5.48 -7.02
CA SER A 117 -4.36 6.61 -7.95
C SER A 117 -3.02 7.09 -8.48
N ILE A 118 -2.00 7.20 -7.62
CA ILE A 118 -0.64 7.60 -7.98
C ILE A 118 -0.03 6.59 -8.95
N LEU A 119 -0.19 5.29 -8.67
CA LEU A 119 0.29 4.24 -9.57
C LEU A 119 -0.37 4.29 -10.95
N TYR A 120 -1.69 4.52 -11.01
CA TYR A 120 -2.38 4.68 -12.29
C TYR A 120 -1.91 5.91 -13.05
N GLN A 121 -1.72 7.03 -12.36
CA GLN A 121 -1.22 8.25 -12.98
C GLN A 121 0.17 8.05 -13.58
N ASN A 122 1.07 7.37 -12.85
CA ASN A 122 2.44 7.11 -13.29
C ASN A 122 2.54 6.25 -14.57
N ILE A 123 1.48 5.52 -14.94
CA ILE A 123 1.42 4.75 -16.19
C ILE A 123 0.45 5.34 -17.23
N GLY A 124 0.01 6.59 -17.04
CA GLY A 124 -0.86 7.29 -17.98
C GLY A 124 -2.35 6.91 -17.94
N PHE A 125 -2.80 6.19 -16.91
CA PHE A 125 -4.21 5.84 -16.73
C PHE A 125 -4.98 6.89 -15.92
N SER A 126 -4.97 8.14 -16.39
CA SER A 126 -5.49 9.30 -15.66
C SER A 126 -6.96 9.18 -15.24
N GLN A 127 -7.82 8.63 -16.11
CA GLN A 127 -9.23 8.44 -15.72
C GLN A 127 -9.38 7.41 -14.58
N LYS A 128 -8.54 6.37 -14.54
CA LYS A 128 -8.55 5.40 -13.43
C LYS A 128 -8.00 6.05 -12.15
N ALA A 129 -6.97 6.88 -12.27
CA ALA A 129 -6.43 7.63 -11.14
C ALA A 129 -7.47 8.56 -10.49
N ILE A 130 -8.19 9.35 -11.31
CA ILE A 130 -9.28 10.23 -10.86
C ILE A 130 -10.40 9.42 -10.19
N ASN A 131 -10.78 8.27 -10.77
CA ASN A 131 -11.83 7.43 -10.20
C ASN A 131 -11.46 6.92 -8.79
N CYS A 132 -10.21 6.52 -8.57
CA CYS A 132 -9.73 6.13 -7.24
C CYS A 132 -9.84 7.28 -6.22
N LEU A 133 -9.46 8.49 -6.61
CA LEU A 133 -9.56 9.67 -5.72
C LEU A 133 -11.00 10.09 -5.44
N LYS A 134 -11.90 9.97 -6.42
CA LYS A 134 -13.33 10.22 -6.21
C LYS A 134 -13.94 9.21 -5.24
N GLU A 135 -13.59 7.94 -5.39
CA GLU A 135 -14.02 6.89 -4.46
C GLU A 135 -13.50 7.16 -3.04
N ALA A 136 -12.21 7.50 -2.91
CA ALA A 136 -11.60 7.84 -1.63
C ALA A 136 -12.31 9.03 -0.96
N LYS A 137 -12.60 10.09 -1.72
CA LYS A 137 -13.33 11.27 -1.23
C LYS A 137 -14.74 10.92 -0.72
N GLU A 138 -15.47 10.08 -1.44
CA GLU A 138 -16.82 9.66 -1.04
C GLU A 138 -16.79 8.79 0.23
N LEU A 139 -15.80 7.89 0.36
CA LEU A 139 -15.59 7.12 1.58
C LEU A 139 -15.29 8.02 2.78
N SER A 140 -14.36 8.98 2.64
CA SER A 140 -14.07 9.96 3.70
C SER A 140 -15.33 10.72 4.14
N LYS A 141 -16.15 11.17 3.19
CA LYS A 141 -17.42 11.85 3.47
C LYS A 141 -18.40 10.94 4.22
N ARG A 142 -18.60 9.71 3.73
CA ARG A 142 -19.53 8.74 4.33
C ARG A 142 -19.17 8.38 5.77
N HIS A 143 -17.88 8.26 6.05
CA HIS A 143 -17.34 7.84 7.35
C HIS A 143 -16.85 9.02 8.21
N ARG A 144 -17.14 10.26 7.79
CA ARG A 144 -16.94 11.49 8.55
C ARG A 144 -15.49 11.76 8.98
N PHE A 145 -14.53 11.50 8.09
CA PHE A 145 -13.13 11.90 8.29
C PHE A 145 -12.61 12.76 7.14
N HIS A 146 -11.51 13.46 7.37
CA HIS A 146 -10.90 14.36 6.39
C HIS A 146 -10.35 13.58 5.19
N PHE A 147 -10.61 14.07 3.98
CA PHE A 147 -10.01 13.54 2.76
C PHE A 147 -8.63 14.19 2.50
N PRO A 148 -7.50 13.48 2.64
CA PRO A 148 -6.18 14.10 2.64
C PRO A 148 -5.65 14.46 1.24
N ALA A 149 -6.25 13.92 0.18
CA ALA A 149 -5.75 14.06 -1.20
C ALA A 149 -6.54 15.06 -2.06
N GLY A 150 -7.13 16.10 -1.44
CA GLY A 150 -7.89 17.15 -2.14
C GLY A 150 -7.09 17.83 -3.26
N LYS A 151 -5.90 18.35 -2.92
CA LYS A 151 -5.00 19.01 -3.89
C LYS A 151 -4.58 18.08 -5.04
N LEU A 152 -4.37 16.80 -4.75
CA LEU A 152 -3.99 15.81 -5.76
C LEU A 152 -5.13 15.58 -6.75
N LEU A 153 -6.37 15.47 -6.27
CA LEU A 153 -7.55 15.33 -7.12
C LEU A 153 -7.75 16.56 -8.01
N ASP A 154 -7.57 17.76 -7.47
CA ASP A 154 -7.66 19.00 -8.25
C ASP A 154 -6.61 19.03 -9.35
N THR A 155 -5.37 18.64 -9.02
CA THR A 155 -4.26 18.53 -9.98
C THR A 155 -4.60 17.56 -11.12
N TYR A 156 -5.13 16.37 -10.82
CA TYR A 156 -5.49 15.40 -11.85
C TYR A 156 -6.64 15.87 -12.75
N ASN A 157 -7.60 16.63 -12.22
CA ASN A 157 -8.69 17.16 -13.02
C ASN A 157 -8.24 18.29 -13.96
N GLN A 158 -7.18 19.04 -13.61
CA GLN A 158 -6.61 20.09 -14.46
C GLN A 158 -5.74 19.54 -15.60
N GLN A 159 -5.31 18.27 -15.52
CA GLN A 159 -4.51 17.59 -16.54
C GLN A 159 -5.36 16.87 -17.60
N LYS A 160 -6.68 17.00 -17.54
CA LYS A 160 -7.61 16.54 -18.58
C LYS A 160 -7.65 17.49 -19.76
#